data_AF-A0A6J8DEB0-F1
#
_entry.id   AF-A0A6J8DEB0-F1
#
_cell.length_a   1.000
_cell.length_b   1.000
_cell.length_c   1.000
_cell.angle_alpha   90.00
_cell.angle_beta   90.00
_cell.angle_gamma   90.00
#
_symmetry.space_group_name_H-M   'P 1'
#
loop_
_entity.id
_entity.type
_entity.pdbx_description
1 polymer ?
#
loop_
_entity_poly.entity_id
_entity_poly.type
_entity_poly.pdbx_seq_one_letter_code
_entity_poly.pdbx_strand_id
1 'polypeptide(L)'
;MASTQAYQKINLTPDDVPGAKLNIDALEKYGNVSLKRWLECRGLKIAGNKSDLLQRCKDAVSVGKSEFVDLTVGKWCSIKDEKIKREKKDEKVQPVLPPITGWKPFPSKNVPTNFNYGHIYHYLLESVVFINEDGESEDTDLAYMTSKPLTKGEQYVKSGSVTNVMDTEGKGHYYVKAKVAASMKNEDQNVNVTISMVSGAVLDASCTCAGSALGRCNHVAAVLLLIDKHCKEYGNDAQACTSKPCEWNKGKRSHRTPGKVSEAAYTSYQQQK
;
A
#
# COMPACT_ATOMS: atom_id res chain seq x y z
N MET A 1 22.86 -10.72 15.01
CA MET A 1 22.13 -10.91 16.28
C MET A 1 20.78 -11.52 15.93
N ALA A 2 20.51 -12.75 16.37
CA ALA A 2 19.27 -13.46 16.04
C ALA A 2 18.09 -12.82 16.78
N SER A 3 17.08 -12.37 16.02
CA SER A 3 15.84 -11.81 16.55
C SER A 3 15.08 -12.91 17.28
N THR A 4 14.99 -12.81 18.60
CA THR A 4 14.16 -13.68 19.43
C THR A 4 12.71 -13.27 19.21
N GLN A 5 12.02 -13.97 18.32
CA GLN A 5 10.61 -13.76 18.08
C GLN A 5 9.85 -14.15 19.35
N ALA A 6 9.31 -13.16 20.05
CA ALA A 6 8.53 -13.37 21.26
C ALA A 6 7.33 -14.27 20.93
N TYR A 7 7.27 -15.45 21.55
CA TYR A 7 6.15 -16.37 21.39
C TYR A 7 4.92 -15.77 22.09
N GLN A 8 4.03 -15.13 21.32
CA GLN A 8 2.75 -14.70 21.82
C GLN A 8 1.88 -15.93 22.06
N LYS A 9 1.58 -16.21 23.33
CA LYS A 9 0.69 -17.31 23.72
C LYS A 9 -0.74 -17.01 23.22
N ILE A 10 -1.23 -17.80 22.28
CA ILE A 10 -2.59 -17.68 21.75
C ILE A 10 -3.55 -18.22 22.79
N ASN A 11 -4.40 -17.34 23.33
CA ASN A 11 -5.47 -17.76 24.24
C ASN A 11 -6.74 -18.04 23.42
N LEU A 12 -7.18 -19.29 23.43
CA LEU A 12 -8.47 -19.69 22.85
C LEU A 12 -9.61 -19.38 23.82
N THR A 13 -10.74 -18.95 23.28
CA THR A 13 -12.00 -18.78 23.99
C THR A 13 -13.00 -19.84 23.51
N PRO A 14 -14.07 -20.15 24.28
CA PRO A 14 -15.08 -21.13 23.86
C PRO A 14 -15.78 -20.81 22.53
N ASP A 15 -15.77 -19.54 22.10
CA ASP A 15 -16.34 -19.11 20.83
C ASP A 15 -15.42 -19.38 19.62
N ASP A 16 -14.11 -19.54 19.85
CA ASP A 16 -13.13 -19.87 18.79
C ASP A 16 -13.19 -21.35 18.37
N VAL A 17 -13.88 -22.19 19.15
CA VAL A 17 -13.95 -23.64 18.95
C VAL A 17 -15.41 -24.05 18.72
N PRO A 18 -15.82 -24.32 17.47
CA PRO A 18 -17.14 -24.81 17.15
C PRO A 18 -17.54 -26.04 17.98
N GLY A 19 -18.67 -25.96 18.69
CA GLY A 19 -19.18 -27.03 19.55
C GLY A 19 -18.56 -27.09 20.95
N ALA A 20 -17.62 -26.22 21.32
CA ALA A 20 -17.14 -26.13 22.71
C ALA A 20 -18.20 -25.56 23.66
N LYS A 21 -19.08 -24.70 23.13
CA LYS A 21 -20.27 -24.16 23.81
C LYS A 21 -21.53 -24.69 23.12
N LEU A 22 -22.41 -25.31 23.89
CA LEU A 22 -23.73 -25.76 23.46
C LEU A 22 -24.78 -25.17 24.39
N ASN A 23 -25.97 -24.89 23.86
CA ASN A 23 -27.11 -24.57 24.70
C ASN A 23 -27.60 -25.87 25.38
N ILE A 24 -27.45 -25.92 26.70
CA ILE A 24 -27.78 -27.07 27.55
C ILE A 24 -29.28 -27.41 27.46
N ASP A 25 -30.14 -26.38 27.37
CA ASP A 25 -31.60 -26.54 27.29
C ASP A 25 -32.07 -27.05 25.93
N ALA A 26 -31.17 -27.07 24.94
CA ALA A 26 -31.49 -27.45 23.56
C ALA A 26 -30.52 -28.49 22.98
N LEU A 27 -29.91 -29.33 23.83
CA LEU A 27 -28.90 -30.32 23.41
C LEU A 27 -29.38 -31.24 22.27
N GLU A 28 -30.68 -31.56 22.24
CA GLU A 28 -31.31 -32.47 21.26
C GLU A 28 -31.26 -31.95 19.82
N LYS A 29 -31.16 -30.62 19.65
CA LYS A 29 -31.06 -29.95 18.34
C LYS A 29 -29.70 -30.13 17.68
N TYR A 30 -28.67 -30.50 18.44
CA TYR A 30 -27.30 -30.60 17.91
C TYR A 30 -27.02 -31.98 17.29
N GLY A 31 -26.17 -31.98 16.27
CA GLY A 31 -25.71 -33.20 15.59
C GLY A 31 -24.60 -33.92 16.36
N ASN A 32 -24.31 -35.16 15.97
CA ASN A 32 -23.29 -36.00 16.60
C ASN A 32 -21.90 -35.34 16.66
N VAL A 33 -21.54 -34.55 15.63
CA VAL A 33 -20.24 -33.86 15.57
C VAL A 33 -20.10 -32.85 16.71
N SER A 34 -21.11 -32.00 16.92
CA SER A 34 -21.12 -30.99 17.97
C SER A 34 -21.14 -31.61 19.37
N LEU A 35 -21.92 -32.68 19.57
CA LEU A 35 -21.99 -33.38 20.87
C LEU A 35 -20.67 -34.09 21.22
N LYS A 36 -20.06 -34.80 20.25
CA LYS A 36 -18.75 -35.42 20.43
C LYS A 36 -17.70 -34.37 20.77
N ARG A 37 -17.71 -33.25 20.07
CA ARG A 37 -16.74 -32.17 20.30
C ARG A 37 -16.89 -31.53 21.69
N TRP A 38 -18.12 -31.30 22.13
CA TRP A 38 -18.40 -30.76 23.47
C TRP A 38 -17.90 -31.67 24.59
N LEU A 39 -18.04 -33.00 24.43
CA LEU A 39 -17.52 -34.01 25.33
C LEU A 39 -15.98 -34.09 25.28
N GLU A 40 -15.41 -34.01 24.08
CA GLU A 40 -13.95 -34.04 23.86
C GLU A 40 -13.25 -32.86 24.54
N CYS A 41 -13.80 -31.65 24.42
CA CYS A 41 -13.31 -30.45 25.12
C CYS A 41 -13.40 -30.57 26.65
N ARG A 42 -14.02 -31.63 27.18
CA ARG A 42 -14.18 -31.91 28.62
C ARG A 42 -13.49 -33.22 29.04
N GLY A 43 -12.69 -33.81 28.15
CA GLY A 43 -12.00 -35.08 28.39
C GLY A 43 -12.94 -36.29 28.58
N LEU A 44 -14.16 -36.23 28.05
CA LEU A 44 -15.17 -37.27 28.19
C LEU A 44 -15.21 -38.21 26.96
N LYS A 45 -15.69 -39.43 27.16
CA LYS A 45 -15.75 -40.45 26.09
C LYS A 45 -16.74 -40.06 24.97
N ILE A 46 -16.27 -40.13 23.72
CA ILE A 46 -17.00 -39.72 22.51
C ILE A 46 -17.61 -40.87 21.68
N ALA A 47 -17.52 -42.12 22.14
CA ALA A 47 -18.02 -43.30 21.43
C ALA A 47 -19.53 -43.51 21.60
N GLY A 48 -20.24 -44.03 20.60
CA GLY A 48 -21.67 -44.34 20.68
C GLY A 48 -22.55 -43.54 19.72
N ASN A 49 -23.85 -43.77 19.81
CA ASN A 49 -24.87 -43.15 18.96
C ASN A 49 -25.33 -41.79 19.52
N LYS A 50 -26.24 -41.10 18.83
CA LYS A 50 -26.72 -39.77 19.24
C LYS A 50 -27.32 -39.75 20.65
N SER A 51 -28.11 -40.75 21.01
CA SER A 51 -28.74 -40.84 22.34
C SER A 51 -27.70 -41.03 23.44
N ASP A 52 -26.67 -41.86 23.21
CA ASP A 52 -25.59 -42.07 24.18
C ASP A 52 -24.80 -40.78 24.44
N LEU A 53 -24.54 -40.01 23.38
CA LEU A 53 -23.84 -38.74 23.46
C LEU A 53 -24.68 -37.68 24.19
N LEU A 54 -25.98 -37.62 23.90
CA LEU A 54 -26.91 -36.71 24.57
C LEU A 54 -27.00 -37.00 26.07
N GLN A 55 -27.14 -38.27 26.45
CA GLN A 55 -27.22 -38.66 27.86
C GLN A 55 -25.94 -38.26 28.59
N ARG A 56 -24.76 -38.55 28.02
CA ARG A 56 -23.49 -38.13 28.62
C ARG A 56 -23.32 -36.62 28.73
N CYS A 57 -23.86 -35.85 27.78
CA CYS A 57 -23.87 -34.40 27.91
C CYS A 57 -24.75 -33.95 29.08
N LYS A 58 -25.95 -34.53 29.25
CA LYS A 58 -26.85 -34.26 30.38
C LYS A 58 -26.22 -34.66 31.72
N ASP A 59 -25.57 -35.82 31.79
CA ASP A 59 -24.88 -36.30 32.99
C ASP A 59 -23.65 -35.43 33.33
N ALA A 60 -22.91 -34.96 32.33
CA ALA A 60 -21.77 -34.07 32.55
C ALA A 60 -22.21 -32.70 33.11
N VAL A 61 -23.38 -32.21 32.68
CA VAL A 61 -23.98 -30.99 33.20
C VAL A 61 -24.44 -31.18 34.64
N SER A 62 -25.11 -32.28 34.97
CA SER A 62 -25.61 -32.52 36.34
C SER A 62 -24.47 -32.70 37.36
N VAL A 63 -23.31 -33.17 36.92
CA VAL A 63 -22.09 -33.33 37.75
C VAL A 63 -21.26 -32.04 37.82
N GLY A 64 -21.68 -30.94 37.17
CA GLY A 64 -20.97 -29.65 37.21
C GLY A 64 -19.69 -29.61 36.38
N LYS A 65 -19.48 -30.55 35.44
CA LYS A 65 -18.35 -30.53 34.50
C LYS A 65 -18.57 -29.59 33.31
N SER A 66 -19.56 -28.70 33.39
CA SER A 66 -19.83 -27.68 32.38
C SER A 66 -18.71 -26.62 32.31
N GLU A 67 -18.04 -26.34 33.43
CA GLU A 67 -17.09 -25.23 33.60
C GLU A 67 -15.64 -25.54 33.16
N PHE A 68 -15.20 -26.79 33.24
CA PHE A 68 -13.85 -27.17 32.85
C PHE A 68 -13.78 -27.47 31.36
N VAL A 69 -13.19 -26.57 30.57
CA VAL A 69 -13.07 -26.71 29.11
C VAL A 69 -11.59 -26.64 28.69
N ASP A 70 -11.08 -27.75 28.18
CA ASP A 70 -9.80 -27.78 27.49
C ASP A 70 -10.00 -27.42 26.01
N LEU A 71 -9.64 -26.18 25.67
CA LEU A 71 -9.77 -25.63 24.32
C LEU A 71 -8.54 -25.94 23.45
N THR A 72 -7.45 -26.44 24.03
CA THR A 72 -6.19 -26.69 23.30
C THR A 72 -6.25 -27.92 22.39
N VAL A 73 -7.35 -28.66 22.43
CA VAL A 73 -7.54 -29.87 21.63
C VAL A 73 -7.71 -29.51 20.16
N GLY A 74 -6.79 -29.96 19.30
CA GLY A 74 -6.94 -29.92 17.83
C GLY A 74 -6.31 -28.69 17.15
N LYS A 75 -6.82 -28.33 15.95
CA LYS A 75 -6.19 -27.35 15.04
C LYS A 75 -6.54 -25.88 15.31
N TRP A 76 -7.31 -25.59 16.36
CA TRP A 76 -7.92 -24.27 16.58
C TRP A 76 -6.92 -23.18 16.95
N CYS A 77 -5.84 -23.53 17.66
CA CYS A 77 -4.74 -22.60 17.90
C CYS A 77 -4.15 -22.10 16.57
N SER A 78 -3.87 -23.02 15.64
CA SER A 78 -3.34 -22.70 14.30
C SER A 78 -4.34 -21.88 13.46
N ILE A 79 -5.63 -22.21 13.52
CA ILE A 79 -6.68 -21.46 12.81
C ILE A 79 -6.80 -20.03 13.36
N LYS A 80 -6.77 -19.85 14.69
CA LYS A 80 -6.82 -18.52 15.30
C LYS A 80 -5.57 -17.71 14.98
N ASP A 81 -4.40 -18.35 14.95
CA ASP A 81 -3.17 -17.74 14.48
C ASP A 81 -3.25 -17.25 13.04
N GLU A 82 -3.73 -18.11 12.13
CA GLU A 82 -3.90 -17.76 10.73
C GLU A 82 -4.93 -16.63 10.55
N LYS A 83 -5.99 -16.62 11.35
CA LYS A 83 -6.99 -15.56 11.36
C LYS A 83 -6.39 -14.23 11.85
N ILE A 84 -5.64 -14.23 12.95
CA ILE A 84 -4.94 -13.03 13.44
C ILE A 84 -3.91 -12.53 12.40
N LYS A 85 -3.20 -13.44 11.73
CA LYS A 85 -2.27 -13.10 10.63
C LYS A 85 -3.01 -12.50 9.43
N ARG A 86 -4.20 -13.02 9.09
CA ARG A 86 -5.04 -12.52 8.00
C ARG A 86 -5.66 -11.15 8.34
N GLU A 87 -6.20 -10.97 9.54
CA GLU A 87 -6.75 -9.70 10.01
C GLU A 87 -5.69 -8.59 10.04
N LYS A 88 -4.47 -8.89 10.51
CA LYS A 88 -3.32 -7.97 10.42
C LYS A 88 -2.88 -7.66 8.98
N LYS A 89 -3.19 -8.53 8.01
CA LYS A 89 -2.91 -8.33 6.58
C LYS A 89 -3.98 -7.45 5.93
N ASP A 90 -5.24 -7.63 6.33
CA ASP A 90 -6.39 -6.87 5.80
C ASP A 90 -6.46 -5.43 6.35
N GLU A 91 -5.97 -5.18 7.56
CA GLU A 91 -5.87 -3.82 8.14
C GLU A 91 -4.91 -2.88 7.35
N LYS A 92 -4.10 -3.42 6.43
CA LYS A 92 -3.21 -2.65 5.54
C LYS A 92 -3.85 -2.17 4.24
N VAL A 93 -5.12 -2.47 3.94
CA VAL A 93 -5.73 -2.14 2.64
C VAL A 93 -7.03 -1.34 2.82
N GLN A 94 -6.97 -0.19 3.48
CA GLN A 94 -7.89 0.89 3.15
C GLN A 94 -7.24 1.73 2.04
N PRO A 95 -7.93 2.01 0.91
CA PRO A 95 -7.38 2.87 -0.12
C PRO A 95 -7.08 4.23 0.50
N VAL A 96 -5.79 4.60 0.51
CA VAL A 96 -5.32 5.87 1.08
C VAL A 96 -5.77 6.98 0.14
N LEU A 97 -6.99 7.48 0.35
CA LEU A 97 -7.54 8.54 -0.48
C LEU A 97 -6.78 9.86 -0.24
N PRO A 98 -6.33 10.54 -1.30
CA PRO A 98 -5.65 11.82 -1.16
C PRO A 98 -6.59 12.88 -0.57
N PRO A 99 -6.06 13.82 0.24
CA PRO A 99 -6.85 14.88 0.83
C PRO A 99 -7.40 15.84 -0.23
N ILE A 100 -8.64 16.32 -0.02
CA ILE A 100 -9.32 17.24 -0.94
C ILE A 100 -8.72 18.65 -0.85
N THR A 101 -8.28 19.07 0.33
CA THR A 101 -7.78 20.42 0.62
C THR A 101 -6.34 20.40 1.16
N GLY A 102 -5.71 21.57 1.26
CA GLY A 102 -4.38 21.74 1.88
C GLY A 102 -3.18 21.64 0.93
N TRP A 103 -3.42 21.52 -0.38
CA TRP A 103 -2.37 21.48 -1.41
C TRP A 103 -1.63 22.82 -1.50
N LYS A 104 -0.30 22.77 -1.44
CA LYS A 104 0.59 23.93 -1.63
C LYS A 104 1.66 23.63 -2.67
N PRO A 105 2.27 24.66 -3.30
CA PRO A 105 3.32 24.45 -4.29
C PRO A 105 4.53 23.71 -3.68
N PHE A 106 4.94 22.64 -4.33
CA PHE A 106 6.09 21.84 -3.89
C PHE A 106 7.41 22.63 -4.03
N PRO A 107 8.36 22.48 -3.10
CA PRO A 107 8.24 21.77 -1.81
C PRO A 107 7.66 22.69 -0.72
N SER A 108 6.58 22.28 -0.06
CA SER A 108 5.96 23.03 1.05
C SER A 108 5.99 22.27 2.38
N LYS A 109 6.17 20.95 2.32
CA LYS A 109 6.25 20.02 3.44
C LYS A 109 7.55 19.23 3.33
N ASN A 110 8.01 18.71 4.46
CA ASN A 110 9.21 17.89 4.48
C ASN A 110 8.90 16.54 3.83
N VAL A 111 9.73 16.12 2.88
CA VAL A 111 9.64 14.79 2.27
C VAL A 111 10.06 13.76 3.33
N PRO A 112 9.41 12.58 3.43
CA PRO A 112 9.80 11.57 4.43
C PRO A 112 11.29 11.23 4.35
N THR A 113 12.00 11.28 5.48
CA THR A 113 13.47 11.10 5.54
C THR A 113 13.95 9.75 5.01
N ASN A 114 13.12 8.71 5.16
CA ASN A 114 13.42 7.37 4.66
C ASN A 114 13.13 7.19 3.17
N PHE A 115 12.47 8.16 2.51
CA PHE A 115 12.20 8.10 1.07
C PHE A 115 13.52 8.15 0.29
N ASN A 116 13.69 7.22 -0.65
CA ASN A 116 14.90 7.11 -1.47
C ASN A 116 14.61 6.36 -2.77
N TYR A 117 15.58 6.37 -3.68
CA TYR A 117 15.51 5.66 -4.96
C TYR A 117 15.14 4.17 -4.84
N GLY A 118 15.58 3.47 -3.79
CA GLY A 118 15.23 2.06 -3.57
C GLY A 118 13.72 1.85 -3.41
N HIS A 119 13.03 2.76 -2.70
CA HIS A 119 11.57 2.72 -2.59
C HIS A 119 10.87 2.98 -3.94
N ILE A 120 11.45 3.83 -4.79
CA ILE A 120 10.96 4.09 -6.15
C ILE A 120 11.13 2.82 -7.00
N TYR A 121 12.30 2.20 -6.94
CA TYR A 121 12.63 0.98 -7.67
C TYR A 121 11.71 -0.18 -7.27
N HIS A 122 11.57 -0.41 -5.96
CA HIS A 122 10.69 -1.46 -5.42
C HIS A 122 9.23 -1.25 -5.85
N TYR A 123 8.72 -0.01 -5.78
CA TYR A 123 7.34 0.27 -6.20
C TYR A 123 7.13 0.07 -7.70
N LEU A 124 8.04 0.57 -8.54
CA LEU A 124 7.86 0.52 -9.99
C LEU A 124 8.15 -0.85 -10.60
N LEU A 125 9.07 -1.62 -10.02
CA LEU A 125 9.60 -2.85 -10.64
C LEU A 125 9.44 -4.10 -9.77
N GLU A 126 9.88 -4.10 -8.51
CA GLU A 126 9.94 -5.34 -7.71
C GLU A 126 8.59 -5.77 -7.13
N SER A 127 7.71 -4.82 -6.81
CA SER A 127 6.39 -5.11 -6.22
C SER A 127 5.37 -5.69 -7.20
N VAL A 128 5.79 -6.02 -8.43
CA VAL A 128 4.95 -6.67 -9.43
C VAL A 128 4.96 -8.18 -9.16
N VAL A 129 3.97 -8.65 -8.41
CA VAL A 129 3.74 -10.09 -8.25
C VAL A 129 2.90 -10.53 -9.46
N PHE A 130 3.50 -11.25 -10.40
CA PHE A 130 2.74 -12.02 -11.38
C PHE A 130 2.27 -13.30 -10.69
N ILE A 131 0.99 -13.35 -10.32
CA ILE A 131 0.34 -14.60 -9.89
C ILE A 131 -0.38 -15.11 -11.13
N ASN A 132 0.15 -16.17 -11.73
CA ASN A 132 -0.57 -16.89 -12.79
C ASN A 132 -1.77 -17.65 -12.17
N GLU A 133 -2.76 -18.01 -12.99
CA GLU A 133 -4.03 -18.65 -12.56
C GLU A 133 -3.85 -20.01 -11.87
N ASP A 134 -2.67 -20.60 -11.98
CA ASP A 134 -2.21 -21.88 -11.41
C ASP A 134 -1.53 -21.75 -10.04
N GLY A 135 -1.33 -20.53 -9.52
CA GLY A 135 -0.88 -20.30 -8.14
C GLY A 135 0.59 -20.65 -7.87
N GLU A 136 1.37 -20.96 -8.91
CA GLU A 136 2.81 -21.10 -8.82
C GLU A 136 3.49 -19.74 -9.08
N SER A 137 4.35 -19.32 -8.15
CA SER A 137 5.27 -18.22 -8.38
C SER A 137 6.42 -18.75 -9.23
N GLU A 138 6.35 -18.63 -10.55
CA GLU A 138 7.56 -18.84 -11.36
C GLU A 138 8.62 -17.82 -10.94
N ASP A 139 9.84 -18.31 -10.74
CA ASP A 139 11.03 -17.47 -10.60
C ASP A 139 11.16 -16.66 -11.90
N THR A 140 10.72 -15.40 -11.84
CA THR A 140 10.57 -14.52 -13.00
C THR A 140 11.92 -14.07 -13.53
N ASP A 141 12.57 -14.91 -14.33
CA ASP A 141 13.44 -14.43 -15.42
C ASP A 141 12.63 -13.63 -16.48
N LEU A 142 11.30 -13.57 -16.32
CA LEU A 142 10.38 -12.65 -16.98
C LEU A 142 10.37 -11.21 -16.38
N ALA A 143 11.29 -10.89 -15.46
CA ALA A 143 11.58 -9.51 -15.03
C ALA A 143 12.40 -8.72 -16.07
N TYR A 144 12.67 -9.31 -17.24
CA TYR A 144 12.99 -8.53 -18.43
C TYR A 144 11.75 -7.71 -18.81
N MET A 145 11.87 -6.37 -18.83
CA MET A 145 10.89 -5.36 -19.31
C MET A 145 10.11 -4.64 -18.19
N THR A 146 10.48 -3.44 -17.72
CA THR A 146 11.26 -2.41 -18.40
C THR A 146 11.80 -1.40 -17.38
N SER A 147 13.09 -1.08 -17.42
CA SER A 147 13.62 0.18 -16.86
C SER A 147 13.06 1.42 -17.57
N LYS A 148 12.27 1.22 -18.63
CA LYS A 148 11.66 2.27 -19.46
C LYS A 148 10.89 3.32 -18.67
N PRO A 149 10.07 3.02 -17.63
CA PRO A 149 9.47 4.06 -16.80
C PRO A 149 10.50 4.89 -16.08
N LEU A 150 11.57 4.29 -15.55
CA LEU A 150 12.66 5.03 -14.92
C LEU A 150 13.40 5.88 -15.97
N THR A 151 13.84 5.30 -17.08
CA THR A 151 14.58 6.01 -18.14
C THR A 151 13.76 7.14 -18.76
N LYS A 152 12.48 6.90 -19.09
CA LYS A 152 11.58 7.92 -19.64
C LYS A 152 11.16 8.94 -18.60
N GLY A 153 10.95 8.50 -17.36
CA GLY A 153 10.68 9.38 -16.23
C GLY A 153 11.81 10.38 -16.00
N GLU A 154 13.06 9.92 -16.01
CA GLU A 154 14.23 10.79 -15.97
C GLU A 154 14.27 11.78 -17.14
N GLN A 155 13.94 11.33 -18.36
CA GLN A 155 13.89 12.21 -19.53
C GLN A 155 12.86 13.33 -19.31
N TYR A 156 11.68 13.04 -18.75
CA TYR A 156 10.66 14.04 -18.43
C TYR A 156 11.09 15.03 -17.34
N VAL A 157 11.83 14.56 -16.33
CA VAL A 157 12.41 15.44 -15.32
C VAL A 157 13.46 16.36 -15.96
N LYS A 158 14.36 15.81 -16.77
CA LYS A 158 15.43 16.56 -17.46
C LYS A 158 14.87 17.59 -18.46
N SER A 159 13.77 17.28 -19.16
CA SER A 159 13.12 18.19 -20.10
C SER A 159 12.20 19.22 -19.45
N GLY A 160 12.00 19.18 -18.12
CA GLY A 160 11.08 20.09 -17.43
C GLY A 160 9.61 19.86 -17.79
N SER A 161 9.25 18.63 -18.14
CA SER A 161 7.88 18.24 -18.51
C SER A 161 6.96 18.04 -17.31
N VAL A 162 7.52 17.90 -16.10
CA VAL A 162 6.77 17.84 -14.84
C VAL A 162 6.51 19.26 -14.34
N THR A 163 5.25 19.63 -14.19
CA THR A 163 4.80 21.00 -13.85
C THR A 163 3.69 20.97 -12.80
N ASN A 164 3.37 22.15 -12.22
CA ASN A 164 2.31 22.30 -11.22
C ASN A 164 2.40 21.27 -10.08
N VAL A 165 3.62 21.02 -9.61
CA VAL A 165 3.88 20.08 -8.52
C VAL A 165 3.40 20.71 -7.23
N MET A 166 2.55 19.98 -6.51
CA MET A 166 2.00 20.38 -5.23
C MET A 166 2.11 19.24 -4.25
N ASP A 167 2.29 19.57 -2.98
CA ASP A 167 2.42 18.62 -1.88
C ASP A 167 1.50 18.98 -0.71
N THR A 168 1.23 17.97 0.11
CA THR A 168 0.51 18.07 1.38
C THR A 168 0.78 16.83 2.23
N GLU A 169 0.43 16.89 3.51
CA GLU A 169 0.59 15.78 4.45
C GLU A 169 -0.73 15.54 5.20
N GLY A 170 -0.99 14.30 5.59
CA GLY A 170 -2.17 13.97 6.38
C GLY A 170 -2.28 12.48 6.70
N LYS A 171 -2.80 12.17 7.89
CA LYS A 171 -3.04 10.79 8.34
C LYS A 171 -1.79 9.88 8.28
N GLY A 172 -0.60 10.43 8.52
CA GLY A 172 0.67 9.66 8.45
C GLY A 172 1.19 9.42 7.02
N HIS A 173 0.63 10.10 6.03
CA HIS A 173 1.02 10.01 4.63
C HIS A 173 1.43 11.37 4.07
N TYR A 174 2.33 11.32 3.10
CA TYR A 174 2.79 12.45 2.30
C TYR A 174 2.23 12.30 0.90
N TYR A 175 1.57 13.33 0.39
CA TYR A 175 0.89 13.31 -0.90
C TYR A 175 1.52 14.31 -1.85
N VAL A 176 1.70 13.88 -3.09
CA VAL A 176 2.17 14.75 -4.17
C VAL A 176 1.23 14.63 -5.34
N LYS A 177 0.87 15.76 -5.95
CA LYS A 177 0.20 15.80 -7.25
C LYS A 177 0.97 16.66 -8.21
N ALA A 178 0.95 16.28 -9.48
CA ALA A 178 1.64 17.01 -10.53
C ALA A 178 0.93 16.85 -11.88
N LYS A 179 1.28 17.73 -12.81
CA LYS A 179 0.93 17.61 -14.22
C LYS A 179 2.17 17.24 -15.03
N VAL A 180 2.08 16.19 -15.82
CA VAL A 180 3.18 15.74 -16.68
C VAL A 180 2.74 15.83 -18.14
N ALA A 181 3.46 16.64 -18.92
CA ALA A 181 3.18 16.80 -20.34
C ALA A 181 3.38 15.47 -21.08
N ALA A 182 2.39 15.04 -21.85
CA ALA A 182 2.52 13.86 -22.69
C ALA A 182 3.49 14.11 -23.85
N SER A 183 4.36 13.14 -24.16
CA SER A 183 5.37 13.30 -25.22
C SER A 183 4.81 13.53 -26.63
N MET A 184 3.53 13.19 -26.87
CA MET A 184 2.91 13.21 -28.20
C MET A 184 1.56 13.93 -28.24
N LYS A 185 1.00 14.33 -27.09
CA LYS A 185 -0.32 14.94 -27.00
C LYS A 185 -0.20 16.28 -26.28
N ASN A 186 -0.96 17.27 -26.70
CA ASN A 186 -1.04 18.59 -26.05
C ASN A 186 -1.81 18.58 -24.71
N GLU A 187 -2.00 17.39 -24.11
CA GLU A 187 -2.76 17.20 -22.89
C GLU A 187 -1.84 16.72 -21.77
N ASP A 188 -1.86 17.46 -20.68
CA ASP A 188 -1.14 17.12 -19.46
C ASP A 188 -1.83 15.97 -18.73
N GLN A 189 -1.03 15.00 -18.27
CA GLN A 189 -1.49 13.90 -17.45
C GLN A 189 -1.44 14.30 -15.99
N ASN A 190 -2.55 14.11 -15.26
CA ASN A 190 -2.58 14.33 -13.82
C ASN A 190 -2.03 13.09 -13.14
N VAL A 191 -1.06 13.29 -12.25
CA VAL A 191 -0.40 12.26 -11.47
C VAL A 191 -0.60 12.55 -9.99
N ASN A 192 -0.97 11.55 -9.21
CA ASN A 192 -0.97 11.61 -7.75
C ASN A 192 -0.10 10.49 -7.19
N VAL A 193 0.64 10.76 -6.12
CA VAL A 193 1.52 9.83 -5.44
C VAL A 193 1.29 9.94 -3.94
N THR A 194 1.27 8.80 -3.27
CA THR A 194 1.12 8.68 -1.82
C THR A 194 2.32 7.94 -1.24
N ILE A 195 3.01 8.57 -0.30
CA ILE A 195 4.22 8.05 0.36
C ILE A 195 3.96 7.94 1.86
N SER A 196 4.45 6.87 2.48
CA SER A 196 4.42 6.69 3.94
C SER A 196 5.37 7.67 4.63
N MET A 197 4.89 8.46 5.59
CA MET A 197 5.75 9.34 6.41
C MET A 197 6.69 8.54 7.33
N VAL A 198 6.31 7.30 7.68
CA VAL A 198 7.08 6.46 8.60
C VAL A 198 8.18 5.70 7.87
N SER A 199 7.82 4.96 6.82
CA SER A 199 8.77 4.08 6.11
C SER A 199 9.42 4.74 4.90
N GLY A 200 8.86 5.83 4.36
CA GLY A 200 9.30 6.37 3.07
C GLY A 200 8.89 5.51 1.87
N ALA A 201 8.13 4.44 2.07
CA ALA A 201 7.65 3.60 0.98
C ALA A 201 6.56 4.31 0.16
N VAL A 202 6.59 4.14 -1.17
CA VAL A 202 5.48 4.53 -2.04
C VAL A 202 4.36 3.53 -1.84
N LEU A 203 3.20 4.01 -1.38
CA LEU A 203 2.05 3.18 -1.05
C LEU A 203 1.12 3.04 -2.24
N ASP A 204 0.86 4.15 -2.93
CA ASP A 204 -0.02 4.19 -4.08
C ASP A 204 0.36 5.33 -5.04
N ALA A 205 0.01 5.17 -6.30
CA ALA A 205 0.14 6.19 -7.31
C ALA A 205 -0.94 6.03 -8.39
N SER A 206 -1.44 7.14 -8.89
CA SER A 206 -2.43 7.17 -9.97
C SER A 206 -1.98 8.15 -11.05
N CYS A 207 -2.39 7.86 -12.29
CA CYS A 207 -2.14 8.71 -13.44
C CYS A 207 -3.36 8.67 -14.37
N THR A 208 -3.62 9.72 -15.14
CA THR A 208 -4.73 9.74 -16.09
C THR A 208 -4.40 9.13 -17.46
N CYS A 209 -3.18 8.63 -17.66
CA CYS A 209 -2.74 8.10 -18.95
C CYS A 209 -3.30 6.68 -19.21
N ALA A 210 -3.31 6.25 -20.47
CA ALA A 210 -3.77 4.90 -20.84
C ALA A 210 -2.99 3.76 -20.13
N GLY A 211 -1.71 3.95 -19.84
CA GLY A 211 -0.88 2.97 -19.11
C GLY A 211 -0.95 3.06 -17.59
N SER A 212 -2.01 3.64 -17.02
CA SER A 212 -2.09 3.96 -15.58
C SER A 212 -2.66 2.85 -14.69
N ALA A 213 -3.14 1.74 -15.26
CA ALA A 213 -3.92 0.72 -14.54
C ALA A 213 -3.29 0.23 -13.22
N LEU A 214 -1.96 0.24 -13.12
CA LEU A 214 -1.20 -0.18 -11.94
C LEU A 214 -0.43 0.95 -11.24
N GLY A 215 -0.59 2.21 -11.66
CA GLY A 215 0.13 3.33 -11.06
C GLY A 215 1.63 3.39 -11.39
N ARG A 216 2.12 2.63 -12.38
CA ARG A 216 3.57 2.44 -12.63
C ARG A 216 4.06 2.99 -13.98
N CYS A 217 3.35 3.97 -14.53
CA CYS A 217 3.70 4.54 -15.83
C CYS A 217 4.91 5.49 -15.76
N ASN A 218 5.46 5.86 -16.92
CA ASN A 218 6.58 6.80 -17.04
C ASN A 218 6.28 8.17 -16.37
N HIS A 219 5.01 8.59 -16.32
CA HIS A 219 4.61 9.84 -15.67
C HIS A 219 4.73 9.76 -14.14
N VAL A 220 4.32 8.63 -13.55
CA VAL A 220 4.50 8.39 -12.10
C VAL A 220 5.98 8.32 -11.77
N ALA A 221 6.76 7.60 -12.57
CA ALA A 221 8.21 7.53 -12.41
C ALA A 221 8.84 8.93 -12.46
N ALA A 222 8.41 9.80 -13.38
CA ALA A 222 8.92 11.18 -13.46
C ALA A 222 8.67 11.97 -12.17
N VAL A 223 7.48 11.86 -11.57
CA VAL A 223 7.15 12.56 -10.32
C VAL A 223 7.98 12.02 -9.15
N LEU A 224 8.09 10.68 -9.02
CA LEU A 224 8.90 10.05 -7.97
C LEU A 224 10.38 10.45 -8.08
N LEU A 225 10.93 10.45 -9.29
CA LEU A 225 12.32 10.83 -9.54
C LEU A 225 12.57 12.33 -9.33
N LEU A 226 11.57 13.19 -9.59
CA LEU A 226 11.66 14.61 -9.27
C LEU A 226 11.79 14.83 -7.75
N ILE A 227 11.03 14.08 -6.95
CA ILE A 227 11.09 14.13 -5.49
C ILE A 227 12.45 13.65 -5.00
N ASP A 228 12.95 12.51 -5.49
CA ASP A 228 14.27 11.97 -5.13
C ASP A 228 15.41 12.93 -5.52
N LYS A 229 15.32 13.55 -6.70
CA LYS A 229 16.27 14.59 -7.13
C LYS A 229 16.26 15.78 -6.19
N HIS A 230 15.08 16.26 -5.78
CA HIS A 230 14.96 17.33 -4.81
C HIS A 230 15.63 16.95 -3.47
N CYS A 231 15.36 15.73 -2.97
CA CYS A 231 15.95 15.24 -1.74
C CYS A 231 17.48 15.17 -1.79
N LYS A 232 18.04 14.79 -2.94
CA LYS A 232 19.50 14.74 -3.16
C LYS A 232 20.14 16.13 -3.24
N GLU A 233 19.45 17.11 -3.79
CA GLU A 233 19.99 18.47 -3.99
C GLU A 233 19.83 19.36 -2.75
N TYR A 234 18.71 19.25 -2.03
CA TYR A 234 18.33 20.17 -0.95
C TYR A 234 18.04 19.49 0.39
N GLY A 235 18.18 18.17 0.47
CA GLY A 235 17.72 17.39 1.61
C GLY A 235 16.20 17.21 1.61
N ASN A 236 15.68 16.65 2.70
CA ASN A 236 14.26 16.34 2.87
C ASN A 236 13.41 17.55 3.32
N ASP A 237 14.04 18.69 3.57
CA ASP A 237 13.39 19.84 4.18
C ASP A 237 12.56 20.65 3.17
N ALA A 238 11.44 21.18 3.65
CA ALA A 238 10.65 22.13 2.89
C ALA A 238 11.50 23.36 2.54
N GLN A 239 11.50 23.74 1.26
CA GLN A 239 12.34 24.84 0.80
C GLN A 239 11.69 26.19 1.14
N ALA A 240 12.36 26.99 1.98
CA ALA A 240 11.93 28.36 2.26
C ALA A 240 12.04 29.24 1.00
N CYS A 241 11.08 30.14 0.80
CA CYS A 241 10.96 31.04 -0.35
C CYS A 241 12.26 31.80 -0.71
N THR A 242 13.12 32.09 0.27
CA THR A 242 14.37 32.85 0.11
C THR A 242 15.56 32.02 -0.36
N SER A 243 15.47 30.70 -0.36
CA SER A 243 16.57 29.81 -0.77
C SER A 243 16.54 29.47 -2.27
N LYS A 244 15.52 29.93 -3.01
CA LYS A 244 15.46 29.78 -4.46
C LYS A 244 16.29 30.90 -5.12
N PRO A 245 17.16 30.60 -6.09
CA PRO A 245 17.85 31.64 -6.85
C PRO A 245 16.82 32.52 -7.58
N CYS A 246 17.00 33.84 -7.50
CA CYS A 246 16.09 34.83 -8.06
C CYS A 246 15.67 34.49 -9.51
N GLU A 247 14.39 34.22 -9.72
CA GLU A 247 13.85 33.74 -11.00
C GLU A 247 13.49 34.87 -11.98
N TRP A 248 13.69 36.13 -11.60
CA TRP A 248 13.25 37.30 -12.38
C TRP A 248 13.80 37.31 -13.82
N ASN A 249 14.92 36.61 -14.07
CA ASN A 249 15.60 36.53 -15.36
C ASN A 249 15.39 35.21 -16.11
N LYS A 250 14.57 34.27 -15.62
CA LYS A 250 14.34 33.00 -16.31
C LYS A 250 13.19 33.16 -17.31
N GLY A 251 13.54 33.32 -18.58
CA GLY A 251 12.55 33.34 -19.67
C GLY A 251 11.69 32.08 -19.70
N LYS A 252 10.39 32.24 -19.95
CA LYS A 252 9.45 31.12 -20.13
C LYS A 252 9.83 30.32 -21.37
N ARG A 253 10.36 29.11 -21.17
CA ARG A 253 10.58 28.06 -22.19
C ARG A 253 10.89 28.60 -23.58
N SER A 254 12.07 29.20 -23.71
CA SER A 254 12.62 29.52 -25.00
C SER A 254 13.67 28.48 -25.32
N HIS A 255 13.38 27.56 -26.24
CA HIS A 255 14.42 26.85 -27.01
C HIS A 255 15.07 27.83 -28.00
N ARG A 256 15.45 29.02 -27.54
CA ARG A 256 16.31 29.94 -28.27
C ARG A 256 17.59 30.03 -27.49
N THR A 257 18.64 29.52 -28.11
CA THR A 257 20.01 29.82 -27.73
C THR A 257 20.14 31.35 -27.74
N PRO A 258 20.57 31.99 -26.64
CA PRO A 258 20.83 33.41 -26.65
C PRO A 258 21.96 33.69 -27.66
N GLY A 259 21.59 34.24 -28.82
CA GLY A 259 22.52 34.74 -29.83
C GLY A 259 22.86 36.20 -29.57
N LYS A 260 23.85 36.75 -30.28
CA LYS A 260 24.14 38.19 -30.21
C LYS A 260 22.92 38.96 -30.69
N VAL A 261 22.62 40.10 -30.07
CA VAL A 261 21.49 40.96 -30.46
C VAL A 261 21.58 41.37 -31.94
N SER A 262 22.80 41.50 -32.47
CA SER A 262 23.06 41.77 -33.88
C SER A 262 22.57 40.69 -34.86
N GLU A 263 22.32 39.47 -34.38
CA GLU A 263 21.89 38.32 -35.18
C GLU A 263 20.37 38.08 -35.06
N ALA A 264 19.67 38.84 -34.21
CA ALA A 264 18.25 38.69 -34.02
C ALA A 264 17.46 39.32 -35.18
N ALA A 265 16.81 38.48 -35.99
CA ALA A 265 15.86 38.92 -36.99
C ALA A 265 14.54 39.30 -36.31
N TYR A 266 14.25 40.60 -36.23
CA TYR A 266 12.97 41.11 -35.78
C TYR A 266 12.06 41.32 -36.98
N THR A 267 10.96 40.58 -37.05
CA THR A 267 9.88 40.85 -38.02
C THR A 267 9.15 42.12 -37.58
N SER A 268 9.19 43.15 -38.42
CA SER A 268 8.43 44.38 -38.19
C SER A 268 6.92 44.11 -38.19
N TYR A 269 6.22 44.81 -37.31
CA TYR A 269 4.77 44.73 -37.14
C TYR A 269 4.07 45.19 -38.43
N GLN A 270 3.31 44.32 -39.10
CA GLN A 270 2.40 44.75 -40.16
C GLN A 270 1.16 45.35 -39.50
N GLN A 271 0.98 46.67 -39.65
CA GLN A 271 -0.27 47.34 -39.32
C GLN A 271 -1.36 46.81 -40.25
N GLN A 272 -2.34 46.09 -39.68
CA GLN A 272 -3.57 45.72 -40.38
C GLN A 272 -4.35 47.01 -40.65
N LYS A 273 -4.65 47.27 -41.92
CA LYS A 273 -5.58 48.31 -42.38
C LYS A 273 -7.02 47.87 -42.15
#